data_AF-A0A2P4S537-F1
#
_entry.id   AF-A0A2P4S537-F1
#
_cell.length_a   1.000
_cell.length_b   1.000
_cell.length_c   1.000
_cell.angle_alpha   90.00
_cell.angle_beta   90.00
_cell.angle_gamma   90.00
#
_symmetry.space_group_name_H-M   'P 1'
#
loop_
_entity.id
_entity.type
_entity.pdbx_description
1 polymer ?
#
loop_
_entity_poly.entity_id
_entity_poly.type
_entity_poly.pdbx_seq_one_letter_code
_entity_poly.pdbx_strand_id
1 'polypeptide(L)'
;LRLHGGESRCDGRLEVAVRPGVWARVSVGLWDNGTATVVCRQLGCGVPEKIHAAPANASGPIELQELRCVGTEELLAQCNASGMATEPSKSAEELAIACS
;
A
#
# COMPACT_ATOMS: atom_id res chain seq x y z
N LEU A 1 2.27 -4.30 7.96
CA LEU A 1 1.92 -3.16 7.11
C LEU A 1 2.69 -1.95 7.62
N ARG A 2 3.22 -1.10 6.75
CA ARG A 2 3.82 0.19 7.16
C ARG A 2 3.73 1.23 6.05
N LEU A 3 3.78 2.50 6.44
CA LEU A 3 4.09 3.62 5.56
C LEU A 3 5.56 3.96 5.75
N HIS A 4 6.34 3.98 4.67
CA HIS A 4 7.79 4.12 4.72
C HIS A 4 8.30 5.29 3.88
N GLY A 5 9.23 6.07 4.44
CA GLY A 5 9.89 7.17 3.74
C GLY A 5 9.03 8.43 3.57
N GLY A 6 7.98 8.61 4.37
CA GLY A 6 7.27 9.88 4.54
C GLY A 6 7.74 10.66 5.77
N GLU A 7 7.05 11.75 6.08
CA GLU A 7 7.41 12.67 7.18
C GLU A 7 7.06 12.12 8.58
N SER A 8 6.18 11.10 8.65
CA SER A 8 5.74 10.49 9.91
C SER A 8 5.46 9.00 9.77
N ARG A 9 5.12 8.34 10.90
CA ARG A 9 4.60 6.95 10.91
C ARG A 9 3.33 6.79 10.04
N CYS A 10 2.56 7.86 9.90
CA CYS A 10 1.27 7.89 9.23
C CYS A 10 1.37 8.50 7.83
N ASP A 11 2.59 8.65 7.30
CA ASP A 11 2.84 9.17 5.96
C ASP A 11 3.94 8.36 5.25
N GLY A 12 3.80 8.21 3.94
CA GLY A 12 4.82 7.62 3.07
C GLY A 12 4.33 6.39 2.33
N ARG A 13 5.28 5.61 1.83
CA ARG A 13 4.99 4.54 0.87
C ARG A 13 4.42 3.30 1.52
N LEU A 14 3.34 2.75 0.96
CA LEU A 14 2.70 1.55 1.46
C LEU A 14 3.56 0.32 1.17
N GLU A 15 3.98 -0.34 2.25
CA GLU A 15 4.69 -1.60 2.19
C GLU A 15 3.94 -2.69 2.97
N VAL A 16 3.74 -3.83 2.32
CA VAL A 16 3.03 -4.99 2.87
C VAL A 16 4.04 -6.09 3.19
N ALA A 17 4.10 -6.55 4.44
CA ALA A 17 4.97 -7.65 4.81
C ALA A 17 4.43 -8.96 4.25
N VAL A 18 5.20 -9.64 3.39
CA VAL A 18 4.82 -10.93 2.80
C VAL A 18 5.56 -12.11 3.44
N ARG A 19 6.76 -11.86 3.97
CA ARG A 19 7.55 -12.79 4.80
C ARG A 19 8.32 -11.99 5.87
N PRO A 20 8.82 -12.62 6.94
CA PRO A 20 9.67 -11.93 7.91
C PRO A 20 10.84 -11.22 7.22
N GLY A 21 10.93 -9.91 7.39
CA GLY A 21 11.95 -9.07 6.76
C GLY A 21 11.75 -8.78 5.26
N VAL A 22 10.70 -9.30 4.63
CA VAL A 22 10.42 -9.10 3.19
C VAL A 22 9.14 -8.29 3.03
N TRP A 23 9.29 -7.16 2.35
CA TRP A 23 8.22 -6.20 2.08
C TRP A 23 7.92 -6.16 0.59
N ALA A 24 6.63 -6.19 0.27
CA ALA A 24 6.10 -6.01 -1.06
C ALA A 24 5.62 -4.57 -1.24
N ARG A 25 5.79 -4.07 -2.45
CA ARG A 25 5.34 -2.76 -2.90
C ARG A 25 3.94 -2.88 -3.51
N VAL A 26 3.21 -1.76 -3.52
CA VAL A 26 1.86 -1.69 -4.11
C VAL A 26 1.87 -0.63 -5.21
N SER A 27 1.45 -1.00 -6.42
CA SER A 27 1.51 -0.14 -7.62
C SER A 27 0.28 0.76 -7.77
N VAL A 28 0.43 1.91 -8.44
CA VAL A 28 -0.55 3.01 -8.58
C VAL A 28 -1.90 2.63 -9.16
N GLY A 29 -1.94 1.63 -10.05
CA GLY A 29 -3.18 1.24 -10.74
C GLY A 29 -4.26 0.63 -9.83
N LEU A 30 -3.98 0.45 -8.54
CA LEU A 30 -4.72 -0.43 -7.64
C LEU A 30 -5.44 0.29 -6.51
N TRP A 31 -5.43 1.61 -6.52
CA TRP A 31 -5.83 2.36 -5.35
C TRP A 31 -7.21 2.92 -5.53
N ASP A 32 -8.07 2.55 -4.61
CA ASP A 32 -9.30 3.24 -4.30
C ASP A 32 -9.20 3.85 -2.88
N ASN A 33 -10.14 4.74 -2.58
CA ASN A 33 -10.24 5.36 -1.26
C ASN A 33 -10.52 4.32 -0.16
N GLY A 34 -11.08 3.17 -0.51
CA GLY A 34 -11.32 2.05 0.40
C GLY A 34 -10.01 1.49 0.94
N THR A 35 -9.04 1.21 0.06
CA THR A 35 -7.73 0.69 0.45
C THR A 35 -7.01 1.66 1.39
N ALA A 36 -7.03 2.96 1.09
CA ALA A 36 -6.42 3.95 1.98
C ALA A 36 -7.10 4.01 3.36
N THR A 37 -8.43 3.87 3.40
CA THR A 37 -9.20 3.80 4.64
C THR A 37 -8.80 2.61 5.50
N VAL A 38 -8.71 1.41 4.90
CA VAL A 38 -8.27 0.19 5.59
C VAL A 38 -6.85 0.34 6.11
N VAL A 39 -5.93 0.90 5.31
CA VAL A 39 -4.53 1.11 5.71
C VAL A 39 -4.42 2.06 6.91
N CYS A 40 -5.00 3.26 6.82
CA CYS A 40 -4.90 4.26 7.88
C CYS A 40 -5.50 3.74 9.18
N ARG A 41 -6.64 3.05 9.10
CA ARG A 41 -7.28 2.40 10.24
C ARG A 41 -6.41 1.29 10.83
N GLN A 42 -5.91 0.37 10.00
CA GLN A 42 -5.10 -0.76 10.46
C GLN A 42 -3.78 -0.30 11.12
N LEU A 43 -3.22 0.83 10.69
CA LEU A 43 -2.01 1.43 11.30
C LEU A 43 -2.32 2.29 12.54
N GLY A 44 -3.60 2.45 12.90
CA GLY A 44 -4.01 3.33 13.99
C GLY A 44 -3.63 4.78 13.73
N CYS A 45 -3.73 5.22 12.48
CA CYS A 45 -3.42 6.55 11.99
C CYS A 45 -4.68 7.32 11.58
N GLY A 46 -5.86 6.85 11.99
CA GLY A 46 -7.15 7.49 11.72
C GLY A 46 -7.59 7.38 10.26
N VAL A 47 -7.84 8.51 9.60
CA VAL A 47 -8.47 8.56 8.27
C VAL A 47 -7.47 8.95 7.18
N PRO A 48 -7.66 8.53 5.92
CA PRO A 48 -6.80 8.95 4.83
C PRO A 48 -7.02 10.42 4.49
N GLU A 49 -5.94 11.21 4.48
CA GLU A 49 -5.95 12.61 4.04
C GLU A 49 -5.49 12.77 2.60
N LYS A 50 -4.49 11.99 2.20
CA LYS A 50 -3.88 12.13 0.87
C LYS A 50 -3.40 10.79 0.33
N ILE A 51 -3.75 10.53 -0.92
CA ILE A 51 -3.22 9.43 -1.71
C ILE A 51 -2.40 10.05 -2.84
N HIS A 52 -1.15 9.62 -3.01
CA HIS A 52 -0.27 10.19 -4.03
C HIS A 52 0.71 9.14 -4.57
N ALA A 53 1.13 9.36 -5.81
CA ALA A 53 2.19 8.58 -6.43
C ALA A 53 3.56 9.11 -5.96
N ALA A 54 4.42 8.21 -5.51
CA ALA A 54 5.81 8.49 -5.20
C ALA A 54 6.72 7.77 -6.21
N PRO A 55 7.88 8.32 -6.58
CA PRO A 55 8.84 7.62 -7.44
C PRO A 55 9.19 6.26 -6.85
N ALA A 56 9.15 5.21 -7.68
CA ALA A 56 9.53 3.88 -7.27
C ALA A 56 11.03 3.82 -6.99
N ASN A 57 11.41 3.20 -5.87
CA ASN A 57 12.81 2.92 -5.61
C ASN A 57 13.21 1.65 -6.38
N ALA A 58 14.36 1.67 -7.05
CA ALA A 58 14.80 0.60 -7.96
C ALA A 58 15.05 -0.77 -7.31
N SER A 59 14.86 -0.92 -5.99
CA SER A 59 15.20 -2.12 -5.22
C SER A 59 13.96 -2.75 -4.55
N GLY A 60 13.35 -3.76 -5.17
CA GLY A 60 12.36 -4.63 -4.51
C GLY A 60 11.52 -5.49 -5.45
N PRO A 61 11.68 -6.84 -5.48
CA PRO A 61 11.11 -7.70 -6.53
C PRO A 61 9.63 -8.11 -6.34
N ILE A 62 8.92 -7.65 -5.31
CA ILE A 62 7.54 -8.11 -5.04
C ILE A 62 6.58 -6.93 -5.18
N GLU A 63 5.75 -6.98 -6.22
CA GLU A 63 4.63 -6.07 -6.41
C GLU A 63 3.32 -6.82 -6.18
N LEU A 64 2.43 -6.22 -5.39
CA LEU A 64 1.05 -6.66 -5.25
C LEU A 64 0.23 -5.96 -6.32
N GLN A 65 -0.37 -6.75 -7.22
CA GLN A 65 -0.96 -6.22 -8.44
C GLN A 65 -2.46 -6.05 -8.38
N GLU A 66 -3.18 -6.54 -7.37
CA GLU A 66 -4.58 -6.15 -7.14
C GLU A 66 -4.91 -6.24 -5.65
N LEU A 67 -5.07 -5.09 -4.99
CA LEU A 67 -5.57 -4.97 -3.62
C LEU A 67 -6.73 -3.97 -3.66
N ARG A 68 -7.95 -4.48 -3.80
CA ARG A 68 -9.16 -3.64 -3.79
C ARG A 68 -9.93 -3.88 -2.51
N CYS A 69 -10.04 -2.83 -1.71
CA CYS A 69 -10.82 -2.84 -0.49
C CYS A 69 -12.12 -2.06 -0.72
N VAL A 70 -13.21 -2.55 -0.14
CA VAL A 70 -14.47 -1.81 -0.05
C VAL A 70 -14.33 -0.61 0.90
N GLY A 71 -13.40 -0.67 1.85
CA GLY A 71 -13.15 0.34 2.88
C GLY A 71 -13.73 -0.02 4.24
N THR A 72 -14.50 -1.11 4.33
CA THR A 72 -15.10 -1.60 5.58
C THR A 72 -14.25 -2.69 6.24
N GLU A 73 -13.25 -3.21 5.55
CA GLU A 73 -12.37 -4.27 6.03
C GLU A 73 -11.43 -3.80 7.14
N GLU A 74 -11.30 -4.57 8.21
CA GLU A 74 -10.41 -4.22 9.34
C GLU A 74 -8.93 -4.42 8.99
N LEU A 75 -8.65 -5.35 8.08
CA LEU A 75 -7.31 -5.73 7.69
C LEU A 75 -7.18 -5.72 6.16
N LEU A 76 -6.04 -5.24 5.66
CA LEU A 76 -5.71 -5.27 4.23
C LEU A 76 -5.78 -6.69 3.63
N ALA A 77 -5.50 -7.71 4.45
CA ALA A 77 -5.58 -9.12 4.04
C ALA A 77 -7.02 -9.62 3.80
N GLN A 78 -8.04 -8.88 4.27
CA GLN A 78 -9.45 -9.19 4.03
C GLN A 78 -9.97 -8.56 2.74
N CYS A 79 -9.22 -7.63 2.14
CA CYS A 79 -9.56 -7.04 0.87
C CYS A 79 -9.44 -8.10 -0.24
N ASN A 80 -10.21 -7.93 -1.31
CA ASN A 80 -10.11 -8.81 -2.47
C ASN A 80 -8.73 -8.59 -3.13
N ALA A 81 -7.83 -9.52 -2.88
CA ALA A 81 -6.53 -9.58 -3.53
C ALA A 81 -6.58 -10.58 -4.69
N SER A 82 -6.45 -10.14 -5.94
CA SER A 82 -6.58 -11.07 -7.08
C SER A 82 -5.32 -11.91 -7.36
N GLY A 83 -4.22 -11.64 -6.65
CA GLY A 83 -3.02 -12.47 -6.73
C GLY A 83 -1.74 -11.67 -6.52
N MET A 84 -0.64 -12.40 -6.31
CA MET A 84 0.70 -11.83 -6.32
C MET A 84 1.17 -11.76 -7.77
N ALA A 85 1.78 -10.65 -8.18
CA ALA A 85 2.28 -10.52 -9.56
C ALA A 85 3.36 -11.57 -9.83
N THR A 86 3.24 -12.31 -10.92
CA THR A 86 4.34 -13.15 -11.43
C THR A 86 5.37 -12.32 -12.21
N GLU A 87 4.98 -11.12 -12.65
CA GLU A 87 5.81 -10.20 -13.41
C GLU A 87 5.77 -8.79 -12.78
N PRO A 88 6.91 -8.12 -12.57
CA PRO A 88 6.94 -6.75 -12.07
C PRO A 88 6.23 -5.81 -13.05
N SER A 89 5.33 -4.98 -12.55
CA SER A 89 4.71 -3.94 -13.38
C SER A 89 5.78 -2.94 -13.81
N LYS A 90 5.63 -2.41 -15.03
CA LYS A 90 6.50 -1.34 -15.54
C LYS A 90 6.24 0.03 -14.89
N SER A 91 5.40 0.09 -13.85
CA SER A 91 5.08 1.35 -13.20
C SER A 91 6.28 1.85 -12.41
N ALA A 92 6.80 3.02 -12.78
CA ALA A 92 7.89 3.67 -12.08
C ALA A 92 7.41 4.43 -10.82
N GLU A 93 6.20 4.15 -10.35
CA GLU A 93 5.51 4.88 -9.29
C GLU A 93 4.91 3.91 -8.25
N GLU A 94 5.07 4.25 -6.97
CA GLU A 94 4.66 3.48 -5.80
C GLU A 94 3.60 4.23 -4.99
N LEU A 95 2.83 3.47 -4.19
CA LEU A 95 1.80 4.03 -3.29
C LEU A 95 2.38 4.79 -2.16
N ALA A 96 1.98 6.05 -2.01
CA ALA A 96 2.11 6.78 -0.78
C ALA A 96 0.77 7.28 -0.25
N ILE A 97 0.58 7.13 1.06
CA ILE A 97 -0.62 7.54 1.79
C ILE A 97 -0.17 8.43 2.94
N ALA A 98 -0.88 9.54 3.15
CA ALA A 98 -0.86 10.31 4.38
C ALA A 98 -2.21 10.15 5.10
N CYS A 99 -2.15 9.90 6.40
CA CYS A 99 -3.30 9.72 7.29
C CYS A 99 -3.27 10.73 8.45
N SER A 100 -4.42 11.01 9.08
CA SER A 100 -4.54 11.83 10.30
C SER A 100 -5.36 11.24 11.44
#